data_AF-A0A8C6I9B5-F1
#
_entry.id   AF-A0A8C6I9B5-F1
#
_cell.length_a   1.000
_cell.length_b   1.000
_cell.length_c   1.000
_cell.angle_alpha   90.00
_cell.angle_beta   90.00
_cell.angle_gamma   90.00
#
_symmetry.space_group_name_H-M   'P 1'
#
loop_
_entity.id
_entity.type
_entity.pdbx_description
1 polymer ?
#
loop_
_entity_poly.entity_id
_entity_poly.type
_entity_poly.pdbx_seq_one_letter_code
_entity_poly.pdbx_strand_id
1 'polypeptide(L)'
;MLAGAGRRGLPRAGHLCWLLCAFTLKLCEAEAPVREEKLSVSTSTSPCWLAEEFVVTEECTPCSNFQIKTTPECGSTGYVEKITCSSSKRNEFKR
;
A
#
# COMPACT_ATOMS: atom_id res chain seq x y z
N MET A 1 12.75 34.25 -56.63
CA MET A 1 11.97 32.99 -56.72
C MET A 1 12.38 32.13 -55.54
N LEU A 2 11.51 31.95 -54.54
CA LEU A 2 11.70 30.95 -53.47
C LEU A 2 10.34 30.26 -53.28
N ALA A 3 10.29 29.00 -53.68
CA ALA A 3 9.08 28.20 -53.74
C ALA A 3 8.68 27.72 -52.34
N GLY A 4 7.38 27.79 -52.05
CA GLY A 4 6.79 27.48 -50.76
C GLY A 4 7.02 26.03 -50.31
N ALA A 5 7.23 25.88 -48.99
CA ALA A 5 7.35 24.62 -48.30
C ALA A 5 6.01 23.86 -48.30
N GLY A 6 5.86 22.93 -49.24
CA GLY A 6 4.76 21.98 -49.28
C GLY A 6 4.95 20.88 -48.23
N ARG A 7 4.23 20.97 -47.11
CA ARG A 7 4.07 19.87 -46.14
C ARG A 7 3.37 18.70 -46.84
N ARG A 8 4.09 17.61 -47.15
CA ARG A 8 3.49 16.34 -47.59
C ARG A 8 4.25 15.17 -47.01
N GLY A 9 3.51 14.25 -46.37
CA GLY A 9 3.94 12.86 -46.24
C GLY A 9 4.06 12.31 -44.81
N LEU A 10 3.04 12.46 -43.97
CA LEU A 10 2.97 11.73 -42.69
C LEU A 10 1.74 10.79 -42.57
N PRO A 11 1.57 9.77 -43.43
CA PRO A 11 0.61 8.69 -43.16
C PRO A 11 1.25 7.50 -42.40
N ARG A 12 2.57 7.31 -42.49
CA ARG A 12 3.25 6.09 -41.99
C ARG A 12 3.64 6.17 -40.50
N ALA A 13 3.91 7.38 -40.00
CA ALA A 13 4.31 7.57 -38.60
C ALA A 13 3.12 7.48 -37.62
N GLY A 14 1.92 7.88 -38.03
CA GLY A 14 0.71 7.75 -37.21
C GLY A 14 0.33 6.29 -36.97
N HIS A 15 0.52 5.44 -37.99
CA HIS A 15 0.24 4.00 -37.88
C HIS A 15 1.26 3.27 -36.99
N LEU A 16 2.54 3.65 -37.07
CA LEU A 16 3.58 3.13 -36.18
C LEU A 16 3.35 3.57 -34.73
N CYS A 17 2.94 4.82 -34.51
CA CYS A 17 2.57 5.35 -33.20
C CYS A 17 1.35 4.62 -32.62
N TRP A 18 0.31 4.37 -33.43
CA TRP A 18 -0.86 3.59 -33.00
C TRP A 18 -0.47 2.16 -32.61
N LEU A 19 0.30 1.46 -33.44
CA LEU A 19 0.74 0.09 -33.14
C LEU A 19 1.57 0.02 -31.85
N LEU A 20 2.46 1.00 -31.62
CA LEU A 20 3.24 1.09 -30.38
C LEU A 20 2.36 1.35 -29.15
N CYS A 21 1.40 2.28 -29.23
CA CYS A 21 0.48 2.57 -28.12
C CYS A 21 -0.46 1.40 -27.80
N ALA A 22 -0.95 0.68 -28.82
CA ALA A 22 -1.78 -0.51 -28.62
C ALA A 22 -1.00 -1.64 -27.92
N PHE A 23 0.29 -1.78 -28.24
CA PHE A 23 1.16 -2.78 -27.62
C PHE A 23 1.47 -2.45 -26.15
N THR A 24 1.71 -1.17 -25.81
CA THR A 24 1.96 -0.76 -24.42
C THR A 24 0.72 -0.90 -23.54
N LEU A 25 -0.48 -0.61 -24.06
CA LEU A 25 -1.73 -0.77 -23.30
C LEU A 25 -2.04 -2.24 -22.98
N LYS A 26 -1.63 -3.17 -23.87
CA LYS A 26 -1.85 -4.61 -23.63
C LYS A 26 -0.96 -5.22 -22.54
N LEU A 27 0.14 -4.55 -22.16
CA LEU A 27 1.02 -5.04 -21.07
C LEU A 27 0.68 -4.49 -19.68
N CYS A 28 -0.10 -3.41 -19.57
CA CYS A 28 -0.50 -2.85 -18.28
C CYS A 28 -1.79 -3.46 -17.71
N GLU A 29 -2.44 -4.38 -18.42
CA GLU A 29 -3.66 -5.06 -17.99
C GLU A 29 -3.34 -6.22 -17.02
N ALA A 30 -2.56 -5.90 -15.99
CA ALA A 30 -2.32 -6.72 -14.82
C ALA A 30 -2.71 -5.92 -13.57
N GLU A 31 -3.92 -5.36 -13.56
CA GLU A 31 -4.60 -5.08 -12.30
C GLU A 31 -5.03 -6.42 -11.72
N ALA A 32 -4.15 -6.99 -10.89
CA ALA A 32 -4.53 -8.09 -10.03
C ALA A 32 -5.72 -7.61 -9.17
N PRO A 33 -6.88 -8.28 -9.19
CA PRO A 33 -7.92 -7.97 -8.23
C PRO A 33 -7.31 -8.27 -6.86
N VAL A 34 -7.20 -7.25 -6.01
CA VAL A 34 -7.03 -7.43 -4.57
C VAL A 34 -8.22 -8.29 -4.15
N ARG A 35 -7.98 -9.60 -4.07
CA ARG A 35 -8.88 -10.52 -3.39
C ARG A 35 -8.91 -10.02 -1.97
N GLU A 36 -10.04 -9.43 -1.60
CA GLU A 36 -10.42 -9.22 -0.22
C GLU A 36 -10.39 -10.60 0.44
N GLU A 37 -9.24 -10.96 1.03
CA GLU A 37 -9.05 -12.24 1.70
C GLU A 37 -9.82 -12.18 3.00
N LYS A 38 -11.08 -12.58 2.86
CA LYS A 38 -12.00 -13.06 3.88
C LYS A 38 -11.26 -13.61 5.10
N LEU A 39 -11.19 -12.74 6.10
CA LEU A 39 -11.27 -13.05 7.53
C LEU A 39 -10.57 -14.35 7.95
N SER A 40 -9.24 -14.39 7.78
CA SER A 40 -8.42 -15.26 8.63
C SER A 40 -8.16 -14.49 9.92
N VAL A 41 -9.11 -14.52 10.86
CA VAL A 41 -8.80 -14.23 12.27
C VAL A 41 -7.84 -15.33 12.71
N SER A 42 -6.57 -15.12 12.41
CA SER A 42 -5.51 -15.93 12.97
C SER A 42 -5.48 -15.55 14.45
N THR A 43 -6.01 -16.43 15.29
CA THR A 43 -5.71 -16.46 16.73
C THR A 43 -4.25 -16.85 16.91
N SER A 44 -3.35 -16.14 16.22
CA SER A 44 -1.93 -16.22 16.43
C SER A 44 -1.66 -15.54 17.77
N THR A 45 -1.03 -16.26 18.68
CA THR A 45 -0.44 -15.70 19.91
C THR A 45 0.53 -14.56 19.60
N SER A 46 1.04 -14.49 18.38
CA SER A 46 1.89 -13.41 17.91
C SER A 46 1.08 -12.14 17.58
N PRO A 47 1.67 -10.96 17.81
CA PRO A 47 1.10 -9.68 17.39
C PRO A 47 0.80 -9.62 15.87
N CYS A 48 -0.32 -8.99 15.46
CA CYS A 48 -0.75 -9.00 14.06
C CYS A 48 0.17 -8.17 13.15
N TRP A 49 0.81 -7.15 13.70
CA TRP A 49 1.72 -6.25 12.99
C TRP A 49 3.05 -6.90 12.59
N LEU A 50 3.30 -8.14 13.04
CA LEU A 50 4.40 -8.97 12.54
C LEU A 50 4.07 -9.68 11.22
N ALA A 51 2.78 -9.92 10.96
CA ALA A 51 2.30 -10.70 9.81
C ALA A 51 1.58 -9.83 8.77
N GLU A 52 1.03 -8.69 9.19
CA GLU A 52 0.23 -7.80 8.37
C GLU A 52 0.85 -6.41 8.33
N GLU A 53 0.59 -5.69 7.24
CA GLU A 53 0.81 -4.25 7.22
C GLU A 53 -0.13 -3.58 8.23
N PHE A 54 0.37 -2.58 8.94
CA PHE A 54 -0.37 -1.89 9.99
C PHE A 54 -0.29 -0.38 9.79
N VAL A 55 -1.29 0.30 10.32
CA VAL A 55 -1.35 1.76 10.36
C VAL A 55 -1.33 2.22 11.80
N VAL A 56 -0.53 3.26 12.08
CA VAL A 56 -0.53 3.90 13.40
C VAL A 56 -1.80 4.72 13.54
N THR A 57 -2.60 4.37 14.53
CA THR A 57 -3.87 5.04 14.83
C THR A 57 -3.77 6.00 16.00
N GLU A 58 -2.90 5.73 16.97
CA GLU A 58 -2.51 6.69 17.99
C GLU A 58 -0.99 6.73 18.07
N GLU A 59 -0.43 7.94 18.02
CA GLU A 59 1.00 8.17 18.16
C GLU A 59 1.51 7.66 19.51
N CYS A 60 2.83 7.52 19.63
CA CYS A 60 3.44 6.99 20.84
C CYS A 60 3.08 7.85 22.07
N THR A 61 2.37 7.25 23.03
CA THR A 61 1.88 7.92 24.24
C THR A 61 2.42 7.24 25.49
N PRO A 62 2.57 7.99 26.60
CA PRO A 62 2.99 7.41 27.86
C PRO A 62 1.95 6.42 28.38
N CYS A 63 2.41 5.25 28.80
CA CYS A 63 1.58 4.23 29.39
C CYS A 63 1.05 4.66 30.75
N SER A 64 -0.21 4.32 31.03
CA SER A 64 -0.76 4.50 32.37
C SER A 64 -0.17 3.50 33.37
N ASN A 65 -0.27 3.81 34.67
CA ASN A 65 0.18 2.90 35.75
C ASN A 65 -0.42 1.49 35.64
N PHE A 66 -1.64 1.37 35.12
CA PHE A 66 -2.28 0.08 34.89
C PHE A 66 -1.67 -0.63 33.67
N GLN A 67 -1.54 0.08 32.55
CA GLN A 67 -0.98 -0.48 31.32
C GLN A 67 0.47 -0.93 31.48
N ILE A 68 1.27 -0.26 32.29
CA ILE A 68 2.64 -0.70 32.60
C ILE A 68 2.65 -2.12 33.21
N LYS A 69 1.61 -2.50 33.95
CA LYS A 69 1.52 -3.81 34.61
C LYS A 69 0.84 -4.86 33.73
N THR A 70 -0.10 -4.47 32.89
CA THR A 70 -0.90 -5.41 32.08
C THR A 70 -0.42 -5.57 30.65
N THR A 71 0.26 -4.56 30.12
CA THR A 71 0.69 -4.50 28.73
C THR A 71 2.22 -4.65 28.69
N PRO A 72 2.73 -5.81 28.25
CA PRO A 72 4.19 -6.06 28.24
C PRO A 72 4.95 -5.04 27.38
N GLU A 73 4.31 -4.47 26.36
CA GLU A 73 4.94 -3.51 25.45
C GLU A 73 5.33 -2.20 26.13
N CYS A 74 4.59 -1.83 27.18
CA CYS A 74 4.92 -0.69 28.04
C CYS A 74 6.17 -0.91 28.91
N GLY A 75 6.61 -2.15 29.12
CA GLY A 75 7.53 -2.50 30.21
C GLY A 75 8.97 -1.95 30.11
N SER A 76 9.49 -1.63 28.91
CA SER A 76 10.89 -1.18 28.79
C SER A 76 11.07 0.33 28.65
N THR A 77 10.14 1.03 27.97
CA THR A 77 10.24 2.49 27.75
C THR A 77 9.16 3.27 28.51
N GLY A 78 8.04 2.62 28.87
CA GLY A 78 6.87 3.31 29.42
C GLY A 78 6.06 4.06 28.37
N TYR A 79 6.30 3.84 27.08
CA TYR A 79 5.56 4.42 25.97
C TYR A 79 5.10 3.34 25.00
N VAL A 80 3.91 3.52 24.42
CA VAL A 80 3.34 2.65 23.39
C VAL A 80 2.59 3.45 22.33
N GLU A 81 2.66 2.98 21.09
CA GLU A 81 1.81 3.39 19.99
C GLU A 81 0.64 2.41 19.83
N LYS A 82 -0.51 2.93 19.40
CA LYS A 82 -1.64 2.09 19.02
C LYS A 82 -1.68 1.97 17.53
N ILE A 83 -1.82 0.75 17.06
CA ILE A 83 -1.82 0.43 15.65
C ILE A 83 -3.02 -0.44 15.31
N THR A 84 -3.43 -0.36 14.05
CA THR A 84 -4.50 -1.19 13.50
C THR A 84 -3.93 -1.98 12.33
N CYS A 85 -4.04 -3.30 12.39
CA CYS A 85 -3.59 -4.15 11.31
C CYS A 85 -4.57 -4.07 10.13
N SER A 86 -4.04 -3.94 8.93
CA SER A 86 -4.80 -3.59 7.73
C SER A 86 -5.73 -4.72 7.28
N SER A 87 -5.33 -5.98 7.43
CA SER A 87 -6.11 -7.13 6.96
C SER A 87 -7.14 -7.59 7.99
N SER A 88 -6.73 -7.76 9.25
CA SER A 88 -7.59 -8.22 10.34
C SER A 88 -8.44 -7.12 10.99
N LYS A 89 -8.09 -5.84 10.74
CA LYS A 89 -8.64 -4.67 11.46
C LYS A 89 -8.49 -4.78 12.98
N ARG A 90 -7.52 -5.57 13.46
CA ARG A 90 -7.24 -5.77 14.87
C ARG A 90 -6.44 -4.58 15.41
N ASN A 91 -6.88 -4.03 16.53
CA ASN A 91 -6.15 -2.98 17.24
C ASN A 91 -5.16 -3.62 18.21
N GLU A 92 -3.91 -3.19 18.15
CA GLU A 92 -2.83 -3.67 19.00
C GLU A 92 -1.94 -2.53 19.49
N PHE A 93 -1.16 -2.84 20.51
CA PHE A 93 -0.14 -1.95 21.04
C PHE A 93 1.23 -2.42 20.59
N LYS A 94 2.02 -1.46 20.12
CA LYS A 94 3.42 -1.65 19.78
C LYS A 94 4.25 -0.63 20.55
N ARG A 95 5.51 -0.96 20.81
CA ARG A 95 6.46 -0.02 21.40
C ARG A 95 7.04 0.92 20.35
#